data_AF-A0A165R1K6-F1
#
_entry.id   AF-A0A165R1K6-F1
#
_cell.length_a   1.000
_cell.length_b   1.000
_cell.length_c   1.000
_cell.angle_alpha   90.00
_cell.angle_beta   90.00
_cell.angle_gamma   90.00
#
_symmetry.space_group_name_H-M   'P 1'
#
loop_
_entity.id
_entity.type
_entity.pdbx_description
1 polymer ?
#
loop_
_entity_poly.entity_id
_entity_poly.type
_entity_poly.pdbx_seq_one_letter_code
_entity_poly.pdbx_strand_id
1 'polypeptide(L)'
;MAQWTLKYTLEILDQVSDDQAAALNVTAEERAHWQDIVDRMYLPYDKDLDIFVQHDGYLDKDLAPVSAIPADQLPINQHWSWDHILRSPYIKQGDVLQVMYDFIDDFSKTQLKHNFDFYEPMTVHESSLSPAIHAVLAADLHYEDKAVAFYNRTARLDLDNYNNDTVDGLHITSMTGGWIAMVQGFAGMRVHDGQLSYRPFLPKQWTKYSFRQVFRDRIIEVTVDHDGTTLKLIAGEPIDVQVDGTTQILTQN
;
A
#
# COMPACT_ATOMS: atom_id res chain seq x y z
N MET A 1 -12.01 6.44 1.17
CA MET A 1 -11.55 7.32 2.27
C MET A 1 -12.67 8.05 3.00
N ALA A 2 -13.51 8.88 2.35
CA ALA A 2 -14.53 9.67 3.05
C ALA A 2 -15.50 8.83 3.93
N GLN A 3 -16.04 7.73 3.38
CA GLN A 3 -16.89 6.80 4.14
C GLN A 3 -16.16 6.23 5.37
N TRP A 4 -14.91 5.81 5.21
CA TRP A 4 -14.10 5.27 6.30
C TRP A 4 -13.86 6.32 7.40
N THR A 5 -13.52 7.56 7.04
CA THR A 5 -13.31 8.64 8.02
C THR A 5 -14.53 8.89 8.87
N LEU A 6 -15.72 8.97 8.25
CA LEU A 6 -16.97 9.18 8.98
C LEU A 6 -17.29 7.98 9.88
N LYS A 7 -17.18 6.76 9.37
CA LYS A 7 -17.38 5.52 10.13
C LYS A 7 -16.47 5.47 11.36
N TYR A 8 -15.16 5.64 11.17
CA TYR A 8 -14.19 5.60 12.26
C TYR A 8 -14.39 6.75 13.26
N THR A 9 -14.76 7.93 12.79
CA THR A 9 -15.06 9.07 13.68
C THR A 9 -16.27 8.77 14.57
N LEU A 10 -17.35 8.20 14.01
CA LEU A 10 -18.52 7.77 14.77
C LEU A 10 -18.16 6.71 15.82
N GLU A 11 -17.31 5.73 15.47
CA GLU A 11 -16.80 4.72 16.41
C GLU A 11 -16.01 5.33 17.58
N ILE A 12 -15.18 6.35 17.31
CA ILE A 12 -14.34 7.01 18.34
C ILE A 12 -15.17 7.95 19.21
N LEU A 13 -16.18 8.60 18.65
CA LEU A 13 -17.07 9.51 19.38
C LEU A 13 -17.85 8.83 20.51
N ASP A 14 -17.91 7.50 20.54
CA ASP A 14 -18.50 6.70 21.62
C ASP A 14 -17.46 6.23 22.66
N GLN A 15 -16.18 6.52 22.44
CA GLN A 15 -15.04 6.10 23.28
C GLN A 15 -14.34 7.26 23.98
N VAL A 16 -14.62 8.51 23.58
CA VAL A 16 -14.04 9.71 24.19
C VAL A 16 -14.62 10.00 25.58
N SER A 17 -13.89 10.73 26.41
CA SER A 17 -14.40 11.21 27.71
C SER A 17 -15.53 12.22 27.53
N ASP A 18 -16.36 12.38 28.57
CA ASP A 18 -17.47 13.36 28.57
C ASP A 18 -16.99 14.79 28.30
N ASP A 19 -15.85 15.20 28.89
CA ASP A 19 -15.25 16.51 28.66
C ASP A 19 -14.86 16.71 27.19
N GLN A 20 -14.28 15.68 26.58
CA GLN A 20 -13.88 15.71 25.16
C GLN A 20 -15.11 15.69 24.25
N ALA A 21 -16.12 14.89 24.56
CA ALA A 21 -17.39 14.88 23.84
C ALA A 21 -18.07 16.25 23.87
N ALA A 22 -18.11 16.89 25.04
CA ALA A 22 -18.65 18.23 25.22
C ALA A 22 -17.84 19.29 24.43
N ALA A 23 -16.52 19.18 24.40
CA ALA A 23 -15.66 20.07 23.63
C ALA A 23 -15.82 19.91 22.11
N LEU A 24 -15.96 18.67 21.63
CA LEU A 24 -16.23 18.37 20.22
C LEU A 24 -17.62 18.82 19.78
N ASN A 25 -18.60 18.77 20.70
CA ASN A 25 -19.97 19.23 20.51
C ASN A 25 -20.64 18.66 19.23
N VAL A 26 -20.39 17.39 18.90
CA VAL A 26 -21.01 16.72 17.74
C VAL A 26 -22.43 16.34 18.11
N THR A 27 -23.40 16.97 17.47
CA THR A 27 -24.81 16.79 17.77
C THR A 27 -25.34 15.43 17.33
N ALA A 28 -26.48 14.99 17.91
CA ALA A 28 -27.15 13.77 17.48
C ALA A 28 -27.63 13.85 16.02
N GLU A 29 -28.00 15.04 15.55
CA GLU A 29 -28.39 15.28 14.16
C GLU A 29 -27.20 15.10 13.20
N GLU A 30 -26.03 15.66 13.53
CA GLU A 30 -24.81 15.45 12.73
C GLU A 30 -24.40 13.99 12.71
N ARG A 31 -24.42 13.29 13.86
CA ARG A 31 -24.12 11.85 13.91
C ARG A 31 -25.04 11.05 12.99
N ALA A 32 -26.35 11.32 13.05
CA ALA A 32 -27.33 10.66 12.19
C ALA A 32 -27.09 10.96 10.70
N HIS A 33 -26.75 12.22 10.38
CA HIS A 33 -26.43 12.60 9.01
C HIS A 33 -25.14 11.93 8.50
N TRP A 34 -24.09 11.85 9.32
CA TRP A 34 -22.84 11.19 8.96
C TRP A 34 -23.04 9.69 8.76
N GLN A 35 -23.85 9.03 9.61
CA GLN A 35 -24.20 7.63 9.42
C GLN A 35 -24.97 7.42 8.10
N ASP A 36 -25.91 8.30 7.77
CA ASP A 36 -26.65 8.25 6.51
C ASP A 36 -25.73 8.41 5.28
N ILE A 37 -24.69 9.25 5.36
CA ILE A 37 -23.64 9.34 4.34
C ILE A 37 -22.85 8.04 4.25
N VAL A 38 -22.48 7.44 5.39
CA VAL A 38 -21.74 6.16 5.42
C VAL A 38 -22.55 5.07 4.73
N ASP A 39 -23.84 4.96 5.04
CA ASP A 39 -24.71 3.89 4.54
C ASP A 39 -25.02 4.01 3.04
N ARG A 40 -24.97 5.24 2.49
CA ARG A 40 -25.38 5.54 1.10
C ARG A 40 -24.27 6.09 0.22
N MET A 41 -23.02 6.05 0.66
CA MET A 41 -21.88 6.46 -0.16
C MET A 41 -21.83 5.62 -1.44
N TYR A 42 -21.86 6.29 -2.59
CA TYR A 42 -21.64 5.64 -3.87
C TYR A 42 -20.17 5.22 -4.00
N LEU A 43 -19.94 3.95 -4.30
CA LEU A 43 -18.63 3.38 -4.58
C LEU A 43 -18.68 2.76 -5.98
N PRO A 44 -18.01 3.37 -6.99
CA PRO A 44 -18.09 2.91 -8.36
C PRO A 44 -17.40 1.54 -8.51
N TYR A 45 -18.12 0.55 -9.02
CA TYR A 45 -17.66 -0.82 -9.15
C TYR A 45 -18.25 -1.47 -10.41
N ASP A 46 -17.39 -2.09 -11.20
CA ASP A 46 -17.74 -2.80 -12.41
C ASP A 46 -17.82 -4.31 -12.12
N LYS A 47 -19.00 -4.90 -12.39
CA LYS A 47 -19.27 -6.31 -12.07
C LYS A 47 -18.65 -7.29 -13.04
N ASP A 48 -18.46 -6.89 -14.30
CA ASP A 48 -18.00 -7.78 -15.36
C ASP A 48 -16.47 -7.95 -15.27
N LEU A 49 -15.76 -6.87 -14.93
CA LEU A 49 -14.33 -6.86 -14.65
C LEU A 49 -14.00 -7.21 -13.19
N ASP A 50 -14.98 -7.14 -12.27
CA ASP A 50 -14.79 -7.29 -10.82
C ASP A 50 -13.71 -6.35 -10.27
N ILE A 51 -13.83 -5.06 -10.62
CA ILE A 51 -12.92 -3.99 -10.18
C ILE A 51 -13.68 -2.78 -9.64
N PHE A 52 -13.03 -2.05 -8.73
CA PHE A 52 -13.48 -0.69 -8.42
C PHE A 52 -13.09 0.23 -9.56
N VAL A 53 -13.98 1.10 -10.02
CA VAL A 53 -13.70 2.01 -11.13
C VAL A 53 -13.12 3.31 -10.58
N GLN A 54 -11.95 3.73 -11.08
CA GLN A 54 -11.21 4.89 -10.54
C GLN A 54 -12.07 6.17 -10.45
N HIS A 55 -12.88 6.43 -11.47
CA HIS A 55 -13.90 7.48 -11.47
C HIS A 55 -14.97 7.18 -12.53
N ASP A 56 -16.15 7.79 -12.42
CA ASP A 56 -17.21 7.65 -13.41
C ASP A 56 -16.73 8.02 -14.82
N GLY A 57 -16.86 7.10 -15.77
CA GLY A 57 -16.37 7.27 -17.15
C GLY A 57 -14.91 6.86 -17.37
N TYR A 58 -14.18 6.35 -16.37
CA TYR A 58 -12.81 5.86 -16.58
C TYR A 58 -12.76 4.73 -17.63
N LEU A 59 -13.73 3.81 -17.61
CA LEU A 59 -13.80 2.70 -18.56
C LEU A 59 -14.19 3.13 -19.99
N ASP A 60 -14.68 4.35 -20.18
CA ASP A 60 -14.99 4.92 -21.50
C ASP A 60 -13.75 5.54 -22.19
N LYS A 61 -12.62 5.58 -21.49
CA LYS A 61 -11.34 6.01 -22.06
C LYS A 61 -10.82 4.99 -23.08
N ASP A 62 -9.92 5.43 -23.96
CA ASP A 62 -9.22 4.54 -24.88
C ASP A 62 -8.16 3.74 -24.11
N LEU A 63 -8.60 2.63 -23.49
CA LEU A 63 -7.77 1.81 -22.60
C LEU A 63 -6.66 1.10 -23.39
N ALA A 64 -5.42 1.46 -23.09
CA ALA A 64 -4.22 0.81 -23.62
C ALA A 64 -3.14 0.76 -22.53
N PRO A 65 -2.38 -0.34 -22.41
CA PRO A 65 -1.33 -0.45 -21.40
C PRO A 65 -0.19 0.52 -21.67
N VAL A 66 0.55 0.91 -20.64
CA VAL A 66 1.74 1.79 -20.73
C VAL A 66 2.77 1.25 -21.72
N SER A 67 2.86 -0.07 -21.92
CA SER A 67 3.73 -0.68 -22.93
C SER A 67 3.40 -0.29 -24.37
N ALA A 68 2.23 0.32 -24.63
CA ALA A 68 1.86 0.87 -25.94
C ALA A 68 2.39 2.30 -26.15
N ILE A 69 2.85 2.99 -25.10
CA ILE A 69 3.48 4.31 -25.22
C ILE A 69 4.89 4.13 -25.80
N PRO A 70 5.26 4.83 -26.88
CA PRO A 70 6.64 4.86 -27.37
C PRO A 70 7.60 5.35 -26.28
N ALA A 71 8.75 4.67 -26.12
CA ALA A 71 9.70 4.97 -25.04
C ALA A 71 10.26 6.39 -25.08
N ASP A 72 10.31 7.03 -26.26
CA ASP A 72 10.73 8.42 -26.45
C ASP A 72 9.67 9.46 -26.07
N GLN A 73 8.50 9.01 -25.60
CA GLN A 73 7.42 9.85 -25.06
C GLN A 73 7.26 9.70 -23.54
N LEU A 74 8.11 8.89 -22.89
CA LEU A 74 8.14 8.76 -21.43
C LEU A 74 9.26 9.62 -20.83
N PRO A 75 9.03 10.32 -19.70
CA PRO A 75 7.76 10.38 -18.96
C PRO A 75 6.73 11.31 -19.64
N ILE A 76 5.46 10.92 -19.65
CA ILE A 76 4.40 11.66 -20.36
C ILE A 76 4.26 13.10 -19.83
N ASN A 77 4.58 13.36 -18.56
CA ASN A 77 4.57 14.71 -17.99
C ASN A 77 5.60 15.68 -18.62
N GLN A 78 6.63 15.17 -19.31
CA GLN A 78 7.65 15.96 -20.02
C GLN A 78 7.40 16.03 -21.53
N HIS A 79 6.61 15.11 -22.08
CA HIS A 79 6.46 14.92 -23.53
C HIS A 79 5.06 15.20 -24.07
N TRP A 80 4.02 15.15 -23.23
CA TRP A 80 2.63 15.33 -23.65
C TRP A 80 2.03 16.63 -23.12
N SER A 81 1.05 17.16 -23.84
CA SER A 81 0.23 18.26 -23.34
C SER A 81 -0.70 17.77 -22.22
N TRP A 82 -1.03 18.66 -21.30
CA TRP A 82 -1.81 18.31 -20.10
C TRP A 82 -3.20 17.74 -20.44
N ASP A 83 -3.86 18.28 -21.46
CA ASP A 83 -5.14 17.77 -21.95
C ASP A 83 -5.04 16.35 -22.50
N HIS A 84 -3.89 15.97 -23.09
CA HIS A 84 -3.66 14.61 -23.57
C HIS A 84 -3.51 13.64 -22.42
N ILE A 85 -2.70 14.01 -21.41
CA ILE A 85 -2.54 13.21 -20.19
C ILE A 85 -3.90 12.98 -19.52
N LEU A 86 -4.70 14.05 -19.29
CA LEU A 86 -5.97 13.95 -18.57
C LEU A 86 -7.02 13.05 -19.25
N ARG A 87 -7.11 13.09 -20.59
CA ARG A 87 -8.08 12.25 -21.32
C ARG A 87 -7.59 10.82 -21.52
N SER A 88 -6.28 10.57 -21.48
CA SER A 88 -5.67 9.24 -21.62
C SER A 88 -6.08 8.28 -20.48
N PRO A 89 -5.84 6.96 -20.62
CA PRO A 89 -6.07 5.99 -19.54
C PRO A 89 -4.92 5.96 -18.51
N TYR A 90 -3.81 6.66 -18.75
CA TYR A 90 -2.59 6.48 -17.98
C TYR A 90 -2.66 7.13 -16.62
N ILE A 91 -2.32 6.34 -15.60
CA ILE A 91 -2.42 6.71 -14.21
C ILE A 91 -1.04 7.10 -13.69
N LYS A 92 -0.92 8.26 -13.06
CA LYS A 92 0.36 8.75 -12.51
C LYS A 92 0.91 7.83 -11.40
N GLN A 93 0.04 7.40 -10.50
CA GLN A 93 0.38 6.67 -9.28
C GLN A 93 -0.81 5.87 -8.72
N GLY A 94 -0.60 5.09 -7.66
CA GLY A 94 -1.70 4.38 -6.98
C GLY A 94 -2.88 5.29 -6.64
N ASP A 95 -4.08 4.82 -6.99
CA ASP A 95 -5.36 5.49 -6.73
C ASP A 95 -6.33 4.47 -6.10
N VAL A 96 -7.02 3.66 -6.92
CA VAL A 96 -7.73 2.45 -6.44
C VAL A 96 -6.77 1.55 -5.66
N LEU A 97 -5.59 1.31 -6.23
CA LEU A 97 -4.55 0.51 -5.59
C LEU A 97 -3.98 1.15 -4.32
N GLN A 98 -4.05 2.49 -4.15
CA GLN A 98 -3.67 3.13 -2.89
C GLN A 98 -4.66 2.75 -1.79
N VAL A 99 -5.97 2.83 -2.07
CA VAL A 99 -7.01 2.42 -1.11
C VAL A 99 -6.89 0.94 -0.77
N MET A 100 -6.61 0.10 -1.77
CA MET A 100 -6.39 -1.32 -1.54
C MET A 100 -5.13 -1.60 -0.74
N TYR A 101 -4.09 -0.79 -0.84
CA TYR A 101 -2.93 -0.90 0.04
C TYR A 101 -3.25 -0.46 1.47
N ASP A 102 -3.98 0.64 1.65
CA ASP A 102 -4.34 1.17 2.98
C ASP A 102 -5.24 0.20 3.77
N PHE A 103 -6.09 -0.56 3.07
CA PHE A 103 -7.02 -1.55 3.65
C PHE A 103 -6.78 -2.95 3.08
N ILE A 104 -5.52 -3.36 2.91
CA ILE A 104 -5.14 -4.58 2.18
C ILE A 104 -5.80 -5.86 2.66
N ASP A 105 -6.14 -5.91 3.95
CA ASP A 105 -6.76 -7.08 4.58
C ASP A 105 -8.30 -7.06 4.51
N ASP A 106 -8.89 -5.93 4.11
CA ASP A 106 -10.35 -5.79 3.94
C ASP A 106 -10.81 -6.25 2.54
N PHE A 107 -9.87 -6.55 1.64
CA PHE A 107 -10.14 -7.06 0.30
C PHE A 107 -9.78 -8.54 0.18
N SER A 108 -10.61 -9.29 -0.54
CA SER A 108 -10.23 -10.66 -0.91
C SER A 108 -9.03 -10.63 -1.86
N LYS A 109 -8.20 -11.68 -1.82
CA LYS A 109 -7.07 -11.83 -2.76
C LYS A 109 -7.52 -11.79 -4.22
N THR A 110 -8.71 -12.26 -4.52
CA THR A 110 -9.30 -12.20 -5.87
C THR A 110 -9.60 -10.77 -6.30
N GLN A 111 -10.26 -9.98 -5.44
CA GLN A 111 -10.52 -8.57 -5.73
C GLN A 111 -9.21 -7.79 -5.88
N LEU A 112 -8.24 -8.01 -4.98
CA LEU A 112 -6.94 -7.38 -5.06
C LEU A 112 -6.24 -7.73 -6.39
N LYS A 113 -6.29 -9.00 -6.78
CA LYS A 113 -5.71 -9.46 -8.05
C LYS A 113 -6.36 -8.80 -9.26
N HIS A 114 -7.69 -8.76 -9.34
CA HIS A 114 -8.40 -8.15 -10.49
C HIS A 114 -8.07 -6.66 -10.62
N ASN A 115 -8.09 -5.91 -9.52
CA ASN A 115 -7.74 -4.49 -9.54
C ASN A 115 -6.24 -4.28 -9.85
N PHE A 116 -5.33 -5.08 -9.28
CA PHE A 116 -3.91 -4.96 -9.55
C PHE A 116 -3.58 -5.26 -11.01
N ASP A 117 -4.08 -6.38 -11.54
CA ASP A 117 -3.83 -6.79 -12.93
C ASP A 117 -4.45 -5.81 -13.95
N PHE A 118 -5.52 -5.10 -13.58
CA PHE A 118 -6.12 -4.06 -14.41
C PHE A 118 -5.36 -2.72 -14.35
N TYR A 119 -5.08 -2.21 -13.15
CA TYR A 119 -4.56 -0.85 -12.98
C TYR A 119 -3.04 -0.74 -13.08
N GLU A 120 -2.28 -1.76 -12.68
CA GLU A 120 -0.82 -1.68 -12.75
C GLU A 120 -0.33 -1.47 -14.19
N PRO A 121 -0.84 -2.19 -15.22
CA PRO A 121 -0.41 -1.96 -16.60
C PRO A 121 -0.77 -0.59 -17.15
N MET A 122 -1.73 0.11 -16.53
CA MET A 122 -2.14 1.48 -16.89
C MET A 122 -1.31 2.55 -16.15
N THR A 123 -0.44 2.17 -15.21
CA THR A 123 0.25 3.10 -14.31
C THR A 123 1.66 3.42 -14.80
N VAL A 124 1.96 4.71 -15.06
CA VAL A 124 3.30 5.15 -15.53
C VAL A 124 4.33 5.28 -14.40
N HIS A 125 3.85 5.34 -13.16
CA HIS A 125 4.66 5.52 -11.94
C HIS A 125 5.55 6.78 -12.00
N GLU A 126 5.01 7.88 -12.52
CA GLU A 126 5.62 9.21 -12.57
C GLU A 126 5.44 10.01 -11.27
N SER A 127 5.18 9.28 -10.19
CA SER A 127 5.27 9.76 -8.82
C SER A 127 6.17 8.81 -8.08
N SER A 128 7.13 9.36 -7.34
CA SER A 128 8.06 8.59 -6.53
C SER A 128 7.38 7.73 -5.45
N LEU A 129 6.15 8.09 -5.06
CA LEU A 129 5.31 7.32 -4.13
C LEU A 129 4.73 6.04 -4.74
N SER A 130 4.66 5.95 -6.07
CA SER A 130 3.90 4.86 -6.72
C SER A 130 4.53 3.48 -6.59
N PRO A 131 5.85 3.27 -6.81
CA PRO A 131 6.37 1.91 -6.91
C PRO A 131 6.33 1.15 -5.58
N ALA A 132 6.47 1.84 -4.44
CA ALA A 132 6.51 1.21 -3.12
C ALA A 132 5.23 0.44 -2.80
N ILE A 133 4.06 1.06 -2.94
CA ILE A 133 2.78 0.41 -2.66
C ILE A 133 2.50 -0.71 -3.67
N HIS A 134 2.91 -0.55 -4.94
CA HIS A 134 2.80 -1.62 -5.94
C HIS A 134 3.71 -2.81 -5.64
N ALA A 135 4.90 -2.58 -5.05
CA ALA A 135 5.77 -3.66 -4.57
C ALA A 135 5.08 -4.47 -3.46
N VAL A 136 4.40 -3.81 -2.52
CA VAL A 136 3.67 -4.46 -1.44
C VAL A 136 2.49 -5.26 -1.99
N LEU A 137 1.67 -4.69 -2.87
CA LEU A 137 0.54 -5.40 -3.46
C LEU A 137 0.99 -6.59 -4.33
N ALA A 138 2.06 -6.43 -5.11
CA ALA A 138 2.63 -7.53 -5.88
C ALA A 138 3.12 -8.66 -4.98
N ALA A 139 3.82 -8.34 -3.88
CA ALA A 139 4.27 -9.32 -2.90
C ALA A 139 3.09 -10.04 -2.23
N ASP A 140 2.04 -9.29 -1.88
CA ASP A 140 0.82 -9.78 -1.24
C ASP A 140 0.00 -10.73 -2.14
N LEU A 141 0.15 -10.58 -3.47
CA LEU A 141 -0.39 -11.45 -4.52
C LEU A 141 0.59 -12.56 -4.97
N HIS A 142 1.75 -12.68 -4.33
CA HIS A 142 2.82 -13.63 -4.69
C HIS A 142 3.45 -13.41 -6.08
N TYR A 143 3.38 -12.20 -6.61
CA TYR A 143 4.11 -11.78 -7.81
C TYR A 143 5.54 -11.33 -7.44
N GLU A 144 6.33 -12.24 -6.89
CA GLU A 144 7.65 -11.94 -6.30
C GLU A 144 8.60 -11.19 -7.22
N ASP A 145 8.74 -11.63 -8.48
CA ASP A 145 9.65 -10.99 -9.45
C ASP A 145 9.21 -9.54 -9.74
N LYS A 146 7.90 -9.29 -9.75
CA LYS A 146 7.31 -7.96 -9.96
C LYS A 146 7.47 -7.08 -8.73
N ALA A 147 7.30 -7.65 -7.53
CA ALA A 147 7.57 -6.97 -6.27
C ALA A 147 9.04 -6.53 -6.17
N VAL A 148 9.98 -7.38 -6.59
CA VAL A 148 11.41 -7.06 -6.64
C VAL A 148 11.72 -5.98 -7.69
N ALA A 149 11.08 -6.01 -8.85
CA ALA A 149 11.22 -4.95 -9.86
C ALA A 149 10.77 -3.59 -9.29
N PHE A 150 9.64 -3.53 -8.60
CA PHE A 150 9.17 -2.31 -7.94
C PHE A 150 10.05 -1.87 -6.78
N TYR A 151 10.56 -2.80 -5.97
CA TYR A 151 11.55 -2.52 -4.93
C TYR A 151 12.78 -1.83 -5.53
N ASN A 152 13.34 -2.37 -6.62
CA ASN A 152 14.51 -1.77 -7.27
C ASN A 152 14.21 -0.35 -7.76
N ARG A 153 13.03 -0.13 -8.35
CA ARG A 153 12.60 1.21 -8.81
C ARG A 153 12.49 2.20 -7.65
N THR A 154 11.91 1.84 -6.51
CA THR A 154 11.77 2.76 -5.37
C THR A 154 13.07 2.95 -4.59
N ALA A 155 13.81 1.87 -4.32
CA ALA A 155 15.03 1.92 -3.50
C ALA A 155 16.20 2.61 -4.21
N ARG A 156 16.18 2.65 -5.55
CA ARG A 156 17.23 3.27 -6.38
C ARG A 156 16.72 4.47 -7.18
N LEU A 157 15.53 5.01 -6.87
CA LEU A 157 14.88 6.07 -7.64
C LEU A 157 15.84 7.23 -7.95
N ASP A 158 16.43 7.81 -6.89
CA ASP A 158 17.35 8.94 -7.01
C ASP A 158 18.75 8.51 -7.50
N LEU A 159 19.20 7.29 -7.15
CA LEU A 159 20.52 6.80 -7.55
C LEU A 159 20.63 6.55 -9.05
N ASP A 160 19.55 6.07 -9.67
CA ASP A 160 19.49 5.74 -11.08
C ASP A 160 18.68 6.78 -11.89
N ASN A 161 18.22 7.86 -11.26
CA ASN A 161 17.43 8.94 -11.86
C ASN A 161 16.21 8.42 -12.66
N TYR A 162 15.44 7.49 -12.08
CA TYR A 162 14.34 6.78 -12.77
C TYR A 162 13.28 7.72 -13.36
N ASN A 163 13.01 8.84 -12.69
CA ASN A 163 11.99 9.80 -13.11
C ASN A 163 12.56 10.94 -13.97
N ASN A 164 13.86 10.95 -14.22
CA ASN A 164 14.57 11.99 -14.97
C ASN A 164 14.42 13.41 -14.36
N ASP A 165 14.33 13.51 -13.04
CA ASP A 165 14.08 14.75 -12.29
C ASP A 165 14.91 14.86 -10.99
N THR A 166 15.83 13.93 -10.71
CA THR A 166 16.71 14.02 -9.51
C THR A 166 17.63 15.26 -9.53
N VAL A 167 17.78 15.91 -10.68
CA VAL A 167 18.48 17.22 -10.79
C VAL A 167 17.81 18.31 -9.95
N ASP A 168 16.51 18.20 -9.69
CA ASP A 168 15.73 19.15 -8.89
C ASP A 168 15.83 18.89 -7.38
N GLY A 169 16.38 17.74 -6.97
CA GLY A 169 16.56 17.34 -5.58
C GLY A 169 16.23 15.88 -5.33
N LEU A 170 16.41 15.45 -4.08
CA LEU A 170 16.09 14.08 -3.65
C LEU A 170 14.60 13.93 -3.34
N HIS A 171 14.04 12.77 -3.66
CA HIS A 171 12.66 12.42 -3.37
C HIS A 171 12.51 11.93 -1.93
N ILE A 172 12.58 12.86 -0.96
CA ILE A 172 12.58 12.54 0.47
C ILE A 172 11.44 11.59 0.88
N THR A 173 10.22 11.81 0.40
CA THR A 173 9.08 10.95 0.71
C THR A 173 9.22 9.53 0.14
N SER A 174 9.90 9.38 -1.01
CA SER A 174 10.19 8.09 -1.65
C SER A 174 11.23 7.27 -0.91
N MET A 175 12.06 7.88 -0.07
CA MET A 175 13.08 7.15 0.70
C MET A 175 12.46 6.13 1.68
N THR A 176 11.18 6.30 2.02
CA THR A 176 10.41 5.31 2.80
C THR A 176 10.15 4.03 2.01
N GLY A 177 10.11 4.09 0.68
CA GLY A 177 9.61 3.04 -0.18
C GLY A 177 10.42 1.76 -0.15
N GLY A 178 11.76 1.86 -0.06
CA GLY A 178 12.62 0.68 0.10
C GLY A 178 12.35 -0.08 1.40
N TRP A 179 12.07 0.63 2.50
CA TRP A 179 11.71 0.01 3.78
C TRP A 179 10.31 -0.62 3.72
N ILE A 180 9.33 0.09 3.16
CA ILE A 180 7.95 -0.40 3.00
C ILE A 180 7.92 -1.67 2.13
N ALA A 181 8.55 -1.65 0.96
CA ALA A 181 8.60 -2.79 0.06
C ALA A 181 9.26 -4.03 0.69
N MET A 182 10.32 -3.83 1.49
CA MET A 182 10.98 -4.94 2.19
C MET A 182 10.15 -5.46 3.38
N VAL A 183 9.64 -4.58 4.23
CA VAL A 183 8.99 -4.98 5.50
C VAL A 183 7.53 -5.37 5.29
N GLN A 184 6.73 -4.56 4.60
CA GLN A 184 5.33 -4.87 4.32
C GLN A 184 5.16 -5.76 3.09
N GLY A 185 6.05 -5.65 2.11
CA GLY A 185 6.04 -6.50 0.93
C GLY A 185 6.73 -7.84 1.21
N PHE A 186 8.06 -7.87 1.17
CA PHE A 186 8.81 -9.14 1.20
C PHE A 186 8.62 -9.90 2.49
N ALA A 187 8.66 -9.25 3.65
CA ALA A 187 8.42 -9.91 4.93
C ALA A 187 6.91 -10.09 5.25
N GLY A 188 6.02 -9.54 4.43
CA GLY A 188 4.58 -9.66 4.62
C GLY A 188 4.09 -9.16 5.98
N MET A 189 4.73 -8.12 6.55
CA MET A 189 4.41 -7.65 7.90
C MET A 189 2.99 -7.06 7.96
N ARG A 190 2.16 -7.56 8.88
CA ARG A 190 0.82 -7.04 9.17
C ARG A 190 0.56 -7.01 10.68
N VAL A 191 -0.36 -6.16 11.10
CA VAL A 191 -0.89 -6.11 12.47
C VAL A 191 -2.38 -6.37 12.42
N HIS A 192 -2.82 -7.48 13.01
CA HIS A 192 -4.23 -7.88 13.06
C HIS A 192 -4.65 -8.07 14.51
N ASP A 193 -5.74 -7.44 14.94
CA ASP A 193 -6.26 -7.55 16.31
C ASP A 193 -5.19 -7.34 17.40
N GLY A 194 -4.22 -6.47 17.10
CA GLY A 194 -3.09 -6.15 17.97
C GLY A 194 -1.95 -7.18 17.99
N GLN A 195 -2.01 -8.25 17.19
CA GLN A 195 -0.96 -9.24 17.01
C GLN A 195 -0.12 -8.91 15.77
N LEU A 196 1.21 -8.98 15.92
CA LEU A 196 2.17 -8.81 14.84
C LEU A 196 2.31 -10.13 14.06
N SER A 197 2.30 -10.03 12.73
CA SER A 197 2.41 -11.19 11.85
C SER A 197 3.34 -10.94 10.66
N TYR A 198 3.94 -12.02 10.15
CA TYR A 198 4.81 -12.02 8.99
C TYR A 198 4.48 -13.20 8.06
N ARG A 199 4.63 -12.99 6.75
CA ARG A 199 4.55 -14.02 5.71
C ARG A 199 5.68 -13.83 4.69
N PRO A 200 6.93 -14.15 5.06
CA PRO A 200 8.08 -13.71 4.28
C PRO A 200 8.32 -14.54 3.02
N PHE A 201 8.88 -13.90 1.99
CA PHE A 201 9.57 -14.59 0.90
C PHE A 201 10.98 -14.01 0.70
N LEU A 202 11.91 -14.83 0.24
CA LEU A 202 13.25 -14.40 -0.13
C LEU A 202 13.32 -14.10 -1.63
N PRO A 203 13.65 -12.86 -2.06
CA PRO A 203 13.93 -12.59 -3.47
C PRO A 203 14.96 -13.57 -4.03
N LYS A 204 14.67 -14.16 -5.21
CA LYS A 204 15.48 -15.25 -5.79
C LYS A 204 16.98 -14.96 -5.95
N GLN A 205 17.33 -13.68 -6.10
CA GLN A 205 18.72 -13.24 -6.28
C GLN A 205 19.42 -12.87 -4.96
N TRP A 206 18.72 -12.91 -3.83
CA TRP A 206 19.24 -12.55 -2.52
C TRP A 206 19.58 -13.81 -1.74
N THR A 207 20.62 -13.73 -0.91
CA THR A 207 20.99 -14.80 0.01
C THR A 207 20.30 -14.67 1.35
N LYS A 208 20.07 -13.41 1.78
CA LYS A 208 19.47 -13.07 3.07
C LYS A 208 19.05 -11.61 3.10
N TYR A 209 17.99 -11.29 3.85
CA TYR A 209 17.77 -9.94 4.37
C TYR A 209 17.41 -9.95 5.85
N SER A 210 17.66 -8.82 6.51
CA SER A 210 17.31 -8.65 7.93
C SER A 210 16.98 -7.19 8.22
N PHE A 211 16.04 -6.99 9.14
CA PHE A 211 15.66 -5.69 9.63
C PHE A 211 15.26 -5.77 11.10
N ARG A 212 15.20 -4.60 11.75
CA ARG A 212 14.63 -4.44 13.09
C ARG A 212 13.39 -3.56 13.03
N GLN A 213 12.40 -3.92 13.82
CA GLN A 213 11.16 -3.17 13.96
C GLN A 213 10.84 -2.96 15.44
N VAL A 214 10.29 -1.78 15.74
CA VAL A 214 9.71 -1.50 17.04
C VAL A 214 8.22 -1.83 17.00
N PHE A 215 7.75 -2.60 17.97
CA PHE A 215 6.32 -2.90 18.13
C PHE A 215 5.96 -2.98 19.62
N ARG A 216 5.11 -2.07 20.10
CA ARG A 216 4.63 -2.01 21.49
C ARG A 216 5.76 -2.18 22.52
N ASP A 217 6.70 -1.23 22.50
CA ASP A 217 7.88 -1.16 23.38
C ASP A 217 8.90 -2.31 23.25
N ARG A 218 8.81 -3.10 22.18
CA ARG A 218 9.74 -4.19 21.87
C ARG A 218 10.54 -3.92 20.62
N ILE A 219 11.78 -4.39 20.59
CA ILE A 219 12.62 -4.39 19.38
C ILE A 219 12.75 -5.84 18.90
N ILE A 220 12.23 -6.11 17.71
CA ILE A 220 12.27 -7.44 17.09
C ILE A 220 13.19 -7.39 15.88
N GLU A 221 14.14 -8.32 15.82
CA GLU A 221 14.97 -8.55 14.63
C GLU A 221 14.36 -9.71 13.84
N VAL A 222 14.08 -9.44 12.56
CA VAL A 222 13.59 -10.43 11.60
C VAL A 222 14.72 -10.73 10.62
N THR A 223 14.98 -12.01 10.37
CA THR A 223 15.96 -12.48 9.40
C THR A 223 15.32 -13.50 8.50
N VAL A 224 15.51 -13.35 7.19
CA VAL A 224 14.96 -14.25 6.17
C VAL A 224 16.10 -14.66 5.23
N ASP A 225 16.33 -15.96 5.12
CA ASP A 225 17.31 -16.58 4.22
C ASP A 225 16.73 -17.87 3.61
N HIS A 226 17.59 -18.68 2.98
CA HIS A 226 17.17 -19.93 2.33
C HIS A 226 16.67 -21.00 3.30
N ASP A 227 17.02 -20.92 4.59
CA ASP A 227 16.57 -21.87 5.62
C ASP A 227 15.22 -21.45 6.24
N GLY A 228 14.77 -20.21 5.98
CA GLY A 228 13.46 -19.69 6.37
C GLY A 228 13.54 -18.39 7.15
N THR A 229 12.58 -18.19 8.07
CA THR A 229 12.44 -16.95 8.84
C THR A 229 12.83 -17.19 10.30
N THR A 230 13.77 -16.38 10.81
CA THR A 230 14.17 -16.35 12.23
C THR A 230 13.81 -15.00 12.86
N LEU A 231 13.18 -15.04 14.04
CA LEU A 231 12.84 -13.86 14.82
C LEU A 231 13.62 -13.86 16.14
N LYS A 232 14.09 -12.69 16.55
CA LYS A 232 14.75 -12.48 17.85
C LYS A 232 14.16 -11.28 18.55
N LEU A 233 13.80 -11.46 19.83
CA LEU A 233 13.47 -10.34 20.71
C LEU A 233 14.76 -9.71 21.22
N ILE A 234 15.09 -8.54 20.70
CA ILE A 234 16.30 -7.78 21.07
C ILE A 234 16.07 -7.02 22.39
N ALA A 235 14.89 -6.41 22.54
CA ALA A 235 14.51 -5.62 23.71
C ALA A 235 13.01 -5.75 24.00
N GLY A 236 12.65 -5.73 25.29
CA GLY A 236 11.25 -5.69 25.76
C GLY A 236 10.73 -7.01 26.32
N GLU A 237 9.49 -6.98 26.79
CA GLU A 237 8.80 -8.15 27.37
C GLU A 237 8.45 -9.20 26.31
N PRO A 238 8.24 -10.48 26.71
CA PRO A 238 7.82 -11.53 25.80
C PRO A 238 6.62 -11.13 24.93
N ILE A 239 6.57 -11.70 23.73
CA ILE A 239 5.53 -11.40 22.73
C ILE A 239 5.22 -12.60 21.86
N ASP A 240 3.93 -12.77 21.56
CA ASP A 240 3.45 -13.70 20.55
C ASP A 240 3.50 -13.04 19.18
N VAL A 241 4.18 -13.69 18.24
CA VAL A 241 4.29 -13.24 16.84
C VAL A 241 3.87 -14.38 15.92
N GLN A 242 3.06 -14.07 14.91
CA GLN A 242 2.65 -15.06 13.90
C GLN A 242 3.63 -15.04 12.72
N VAL A 243 4.07 -16.22 12.28
CA VAL A 243 4.91 -16.40 11.09
C VAL A 243 4.32 -17.54 10.27
N ASP A 244 3.95 -17.25 9.03
CA ASP A 244 3.33 -18.24 8.11
C ASP A 244 2.14 -18.98 8.75
N GLY A 245 1.33 -18.24 9.51
CA GLY A 245 0.16 -18.76 10.23
C GLY A 245 0.45 -19.45 11.57
N THR A 246 1.72 -19.66 11.92
CA THR A 246 2.13 -20.31 13.18
C THR A 246 2.54 -19.28 14.22
N THR A 247 1.98 -19.36 15.43
CA THR A 247 2.35 -18.48 16.54
C THR A 247 3.65 -18.95 17.20
N GLN A 248 4.58 -18.01 17.42
CA GLN A 248 5.83 -18.20 18.13
C GLN A 248 5.91 -17.21 19.29
N ILE A 249 6.34 -17.69 20.47
CA ILE A 249 6.61 -16.83 21.63
C ILE A 249 8.07 -16.41 21.56
N LEU A 250 8.32 -15.11 21.47
CA LEU A 250 9.67 -14.57 21.53
C LEU A 250 9.98 -14.15 22.96
N THR A 251 11.10 -14.65 23.49
CA THR A 251 11.68 -14.24 24.78
C THR A 251 13.08 -13.67 24.55
N GLN A 252 13.54 -12.78 25.42
CA GLN A 252 14.94 -12.35 25.39
C GLN A 252 15.81 -13.55 25.80
N ASN A 253 16.88 -13.79 25.03
CA ASN A 253 17.93 -14.75 25.40
C ASN A 253 18.82 -14.19 26.51
#